data_AF-E6S7V9-F1
#
_entry.id   AF-E6S7V9-F1
#
_cell.length_a   1.000
_cell.length_b   1.000
_cell.length_c   1.000
_cell.angle_alpha   90.00
_cell.angle_beta   90.00
_cell.angle_gamma   90.00
#
_symmetry.space_group_name_H-M   'P 1'
#
loop_
_entity.id
_entity.type
_entity.pdbx_description
1 polymer ?
#
loop_
_entity_poly.entity_id
_entity_poly.type
_entity_poly.pdbx_seq_one_letter_code
_entity_poly.pdbx_strand_id
1 'polypeptide(L)' 'MTLKIHEPIGDTGELTPLLTCSSCGTTPAPPDQARARLTWSRSVERGRTLWACERCSRDNIRSIESKLDPDWW' A
#
# COMPACT_ATOMS: atom_id res chain seq x y z
N MET A 1 24.84 28.16 24.35
CA MET A 1 24.32 26.90 23.79
C MET A 1 22.81 27.05 23.69
N THR A 2 22.33 27.60 22.58
CA THR A 2 20.91 27.94 22.40
C THR A 2 20.21 26.76 21.75
N LEU A 3 19.32 26.09 22.48
CA LEU A 3 18.42 25.10 21.89
C LEU A 3 17.48 25.83 20.93
N LYS A 4 17.53 25.47 19.64
CA LYS A 4 16.45 25.78 18.70
C LYS A 4 15.30 24.82 18.99
N ILE A 5 14.23 25.34 19.59
CA ILE A 5 12.93 24.69 19.59
C ILE A 5 12.47 24.58 18.13
N HIS A 6 12.22 23.37 17.64
CA HIS A 6 11.63 23.13 16.33
C HIS A 6 10.12 23.30 16.46
N GLU A 7 9.57 24.34 15.81
CA GLU A 7 8.13 24.52 15.67
C GLU A 7 7.50 23.32 14.92
N PRO A 8 6.33 22.83 15.34
CA PRO A 8 5.68 21.71 14.67
C PRO A 8 5.13 22.18 13.32
N ILE A 9 5.59 21.55 12.25
CA ILE A 9 5.00 21.67 10.91
C ILE A 9 3.55 21.20 11.01
N GLY A 10 2.62 22.09 10.64
CA GLY A 10 1.19 21.83 10.68
C GLY A 10 0.81 20.59 9.89
N ASP A 11 0.07 19.69 10.55
CA ASP A 11 -0.59 18.53 9.97
C ASP A 11 -1.68 19.01 9.01
N THR A 12 -1.30 19.26 7.77
CA THR A 12 -2.26 19.37 6.67
C THR A 12 -2.71 17.95 6.42
N GLY A 13 -3.85 17.57 6.98
CA GLY A 13 -4.42 16.22 6.89
C GLY A 13 -4.39 15.70 5.46
N GLU A 14 -3.34 14.95 5.13
CA GLU A 14 -3.14 14.38 3.82
C GLU A 14 -4.12 13.23 3.70
N LEU A 15 -5.18 13.45 2.92
CA LEU A 15 -6.16 12.43 2.58
C LEU A 15 -5.43 11.31 1.83
N THR A 16 -4.89 10.35 2.57
CA THR A 16 -4.16 9.25 1.98
C THR A 16 -5.16 8.43 1.15
N PRO A 17 -4.94 8.23 -0.15
CA PRO A 17 -5.91 7.54 -0.99
C PRO A 17 -6.19 6.14 -0.44
N LEU A 18 -7.47 5.75 -0.42
CA LEU A 18 -7.91 4.44 0.08
C LEU A 18 -7.22 3.34 -0.71
N LEU A 19 -6.72 2.30 -0.02
CA LEU A 19 -6.12 1.15 -0.68
C LEU A 19 -7.19 0.34 -1.38
N THR A 20 -6.94 -0.04 -2.63
CA THR A 20 -7.75 -0.98 -3.39
C THR A 20 -6.84 -2.05 -3.97
N CYS A 21 -7.20 -3.31 -3.79
CA CYS A 21 -6.44 -4.44 -4.33
C CYS A 21 -6.56 -4.43 -5.86
N SER A 22 -5.44 -4.43 -6.56
CA SER A 22 -5.41 -4.38 -8.02
C SER A 22 -5.94 -5.66 -8.67
N SER A 23 -5.92 -6.80 -7.96
CA SER A 23 -6.39 -8.09 -8.49
C SER A 23 -7.88 -8.33 -8.21
N CYS A 24 -8.34 -8.12 -6.97
CA CYS A 24 -9.72 -8.45 -6.58
C CYS A 24 -10.61 -7.24 -6.29
N GLY A 25 -10.08 -6.02 -6.33
CA GLY A 25 -10.85 -4.80 -6.06
C GLY A 25 -11.23 -4.58 -4.59
N THR A 26 -10.81 -5.45 -3.66
CA THR A 26 -11.09 -5.24 -2.23
C THR A 26 -10.52 -3.92 -1.75
N THR A 27 -11.31 -3.16 -1.00
CA THR A 27 -10.91 -1.94 -0.28
C THR A 27 -11.13 -2.16 1.22
N PRO A 28 -10.10 -2.00 2.07
CA PRO A 28 -10.27 -2.08 3.52
C PRO A 28 -11.21 -0.99 4.03
N ALA A 29 -11.96 -1.29 5.09
CA ALA A 29 -12.75 -0.28 5.79
C ALA A 29 -11.82 0.86 6.28
N PRO A 30 -12.32 2.10 6.43
CA PRO A 30 -11.51 3.24 6.89
C PRO A 30 -10.60 2.96 8.11
N PRO A 31 -11.07 2.32 9.21
CA PRO A 31 -10.19 2.04 10.36
C PRO A 31 -9.08 1.01 10.07
N ASP A 32 -9.23 0.22 9.01
CA ASP A 32 -8.31 -0.85 8.64
C ASP A 32 -7.26 -0.42 7.60
N GLN A 33 -7.39 0.78 7.02
CA GLN A 33 -6.48 1.29 5.98
C GLN A 33 -5.02 1.33 6.45
N ALA A 34 -4.77 1.78 7.68
CA ALA A 34 -3.42 1.83 8.25
C ALA A 34 -2.82 0.42 8.38
N ARG A 35 -3.61 -0.55 8.87
CA ARG A 35 -3.19 -1.95 8.97
C ARG A 35 -2.94 -2.57 7.60
N ALA A 36 -3.80 -2.29 6.63
CA ALA A 36 -3.64 -2.77 5.26
C ALA A 36 -2.33 -2.29 4.62
N ARG A 37 -1.93 -1.02 4.83
CA ARG A 37 -0.63 -0.48 4.33
C ARG A 37 0.58 -1.25 4.85
N LEU A 38 0.49 -1.85 6.03
CA LEU A 38 1.57 -2.63 6.65
C LEU A 38 1.58 -4.10 6.21
N THR A 39 0.42 -4.64 5.82
CA THR A 39 0.22 -6.08 5.61
C THR A 39 0.05 -6.46 4.15
N TRP A 40 -0.35 -5.52 3.29
CA TRP A 40 -0.54 -5.74 1.87
C TRP A 40 0.77 -5.63 1.11
N SER A 41 0.90 -6.40 0.03
CA SER A 41 2.07 -6.33 -0.84
C SER A 41 1.97 -5.13 -1.77
N ARG A 42 3.06 -4.37 -1.91
CA ARG A 42 3.19 -3.23 -2.82
C ARG A 42 4.12 -3.58 -3.98
N SER A 43 3.70 -3.29 -5.20
CA SER A 43 4.55 -3.37 -6.40
C SER A 43 4.48 -2.07 -7.20
N VAL A 44 5.39 -1.91 -8.15
CA VAL A 44 5.41 -0.77 -9.08
C VAL A 44 5.50 -1.32 -10.50
N GLU A 45 4.39 -1.24 -11.23
CA GLU A 45 4.27 -1.79 -12.59
C GLU A 45 4.02 -0.67 -13.59
N ARG A 46 4.90 -0.55 -14.59
CA ARG A 46 4.86 0.52 -15.60
C ARG A 46 4.72 1.92 -14.97
N GLY A 47 5.39 2.13 -13.85
CA GLY A 47 5.35 3.39 -13.08
C GLY A 47 4.11 3.58 -12.19
N ARG A 48 3.17 2.63 -12.15
CA ARG A 48 1.97 2.69 -11.30
C ARG A 48 2.19 1.86 -10.04
N THR A 49 1.87 2.42 -8.87
CA THR A 49 1.87 1.63 -7.64
C THR A 49 0.63 0.74 -7.61
N LEU A 50 0.84 -0.56 -7.51
CA LEU A 50 -0.22 -1.56 -7.36
C LEU A 50 -0.14 -2.16 -5.95
N TRP A 51 -1.29 -2.58 -5.44
CA TRP A 51 -1.43 -3.19 -4.12
C TRP A 51 -2.13 -4.54 -4.25
N ALA A 52 -1.61 -5.56 -3.59
CA ALA A 52 -2.26 -6.87 -3.46
C ALA A 52 -2.63 -7.12 -2.00
N CYS A 53 -3.89 -7.49 -1.75
CA CYS A 53 -4.35 -7.83 -0.41
C CYS A 53 -3.71 -9.14 0.06
N GLU A 54 -3.73 -9.38 1.39
CA GLU A 54 -3.09 -10.57 1.95
C GLU A 54 -3.54 -11.88 1.31
N ARG A 55 -4.83 -11.98 0.95
CA ARG A 55 -5.39 -13.15 0.29
C ARG A 55 -4.78 -13.33 -1.11
N CYS A 56 -4.87 -12.30 -1.96
CA CYS A 56 -4.32 -12.35 -3.31
C CYS A 56 -2.81 -12.58 -3.31
N SER A 57 -2.06 -12.00 -2.36
CA SER A 57 -0.63 -12.26 -2.23
C SER A 57 -0.34 -13.73 -1.90
N ARG A 58 -1.12 -14.35 -1.00
CA ARG A 58 -0.95 -15.77 -0.63
C ARG A 58 -1.32 -16.70 -1.78
N ASP A 59 -2.43 -16.41 -2.46
CA ASP A 59 -2.93 -17.21 -3.58
C ASP A 59 -1.92 -17.21 -4.76
N ASN A 60 -1.08 -16.17 -4.88
CA ASN A 60 -0.22 -15.93 -6.06
C ASN A 60 1.26 -15.79 -5.73
N ILE A 61 1.69 -16.35 -4.59
CA ILE A 61 3.05 -16.19 -4.07
C ILE A 61 4.13 -16.61 -5.09
N ARG A 62 3.89 -17.67 -5.87
CA ARG A 62 4.85 -18.15 -6.89
C ARG A 62 5.01 -17.17 -8.06
N SER A 63 3.91 -16.55 -8.50
CA SER A 63 3.92 -15.55 -9.56
C SER A 63 4.65 -14.29 -9.13
N ILE A 64 4.43 -13.86 -7.87
CA ILE A 64 5.12 -12.72 -7.26
C ILE A 64 6.63 -12.97 -7.15
N GLU A 65 7.05 -14.14 -6.65
CA GLU A 65 8.47 -14.51 -6.59
C GLU A 65 9.12 -14.59 -7.98
N SER A 66 8.34 -15.02 -8.98
CA SER A 66 8.75 -15.06 -10.39
C SER A 66 8.70 -13.70 -11.08
N LYS A 67 8.24 -12.64 -10.39
CA LYS A 67 8.10 -11.27 -10.90
C LYS A 67 7.24 -11.18 -12.17
N LEU A 68 6.19 -11.99 -12.25
CA LEU A 68 5.20 -11.87 -13.31
C LEU A 68 4.35 -10.61 -13.10
N ASP A 69 3.98 -9.95 -14.20
CA ASP A 69 3.04 -8.84 -14.18
C ASP A 69 1.69 -9.34 -13.59
N PRO A 70 1.01 -8.55 -12.73
CA PRO A 70 -0.28 -8.89 -12.15
C PRO A 70 -1.37 -9.30 -13.13
N ASP A 71 -1.26 -8.91 -14.40
CA ASP A 71 -2.19 -9.32 -15.45
C ASP A 71 -1.99 -10.81 -15.89
N TRP A 72 -0.92 -11.47 -15.46
CA TRP A 72 -0.49 -12.81 -15.92
C TRP A 72 -0.60 -13.92 -14.87
N TRP A 73 -1.22 -13.65 -13.73
CA TRP A 73 -1.61 -14.66 -12.75
C TRP A 73 -3.08 -14.51 -12.38
#